data_AF-A0A3M2C810-F1
#
_entry.id   AF-A0A3M2C810-F1
#
_cell.length_a   1.000
_cell.length_b   1.000
_cell.length_c   1.000
_cell.angle_alpha   90.00
_cell.angle_beta   90.00
_cell.angle_gamma   90.00
#
_symmetry.space_group_name_H-M   'P 1'
#
loop_
_entity.id
_entity.type
_entity.pdbx_description
1 polymer ?
#
loop_
_entity_poly.entity_id
_entity_poly.type
_entity_poly.pdbx_seq_one_letter_code
_entity_poly.pdbx_strand_id
1 'polypeptide(L)'
;MKARLHADGWLDISDRRRVRTPGNWSVQVEPADEAEALAFLLSHAFPGHRRVVKRMSAGDRRKIKLAMWADSVSERMALVDRVWRNITEPVNPPDDGGQPQLVQVIRYGDAWVYPLYLDGSVTRVLPHGGLPAPVRDKALRRRELQLDLSEG
;
A
#
# COMPACT_ATOMS: atom_id res chain seq x y z
N MET A 1 33.39 -1.01 13.93
CA MET A 1 33.43 -1.62 12.58
C MET A 1 32.14 -1.21 11.87
N LYS A 2 32.21 -0.41 10.79
CA LYS A 2 31.04 0.17 10.10
C LYS A 2 30.45 -0.86 9.12
N ALA A 3 29.19 -1.23 9.29
CA ALA A 3 28.46 -2.06 8.33
C ALA A 3 28.00 -1.18 7.15
N ARG A 4 28.45 -1.51 5.94
CA ARG A 4 27.93 -0.97 4.67
C ARG A 4 26.80 -1.89 4.21
N LEU A 5 25.56 -1.39 4.23
CA LEU A 5 24.43 -2.04 3.58
C LEU A 5 24.47 -1.67 2.10
N HIS A 6 24.75 -2.66 1.24
CA HIS A 6 24.60 -2.54 -0.20
C HIS A 6 23.14 -2.77 -0.56
N ALA A 7 22.51 -1.73 -1.12
CA ALA A 7 21.17 -1.77 -1.66
C ALA A 7 21.23 -2.20 -3.12
N ASP A 8 21.46 -3.49 -3.37
CA ASP A 8 21.26 -4.10 -4.69
C ASP A 8 20.78 -5.53 -4.45
N GLY A 9 19.51 -5.78 -4.80
CA GLY A 9 18.78 -6.97 -4.41
C GLY A 9 19.21 -8.22 -5.17
N TRP A 10 19.53 -9.28 -4.41
CA TRP A 10 19.17 -10.69 -4.65
C TRP A 10 19.17 -11.37 -3.27
N LEU A 11 18.07 -12.05 -2.92
CA LEU A 11 18.00 -12.85 -1.69
C LEU A 11 18.56 -14.24 -2.01
N ASP A 12 19.77 -14.54 -1.56
CA ASP A 12 20.34 -15.88 -1.71
C ASP A 12 19.63 -16.84 -0.73
N ILE A 13 18.72 -17.66 -1.27
CA ILE A 13 17.97 -18.67 -0.52
C ILE A 13 18.85 -19.82 0.00
N SER A 14 20.11 -19.88 -0.43
CA SER A 14 21.13 -20.83 0.05
C SER A 14 21.77 -20.36 1.35
N ASP A 15 21.69 -19.06 1.66
CA ASP A 15 22.27 -18.51 2.88
C ASP A 15 21.38 -18.86 4.10
N ARG A 16 21.80 -19.89 4.83
CA ARG A 16 21.17 -20.31 6.09
C ARG A 16 21.59 -19.46 7.29
N ARG A 17 22.39 -18.41 7.11
CA ARG A 17 22.64 -17.45 8.18
C ARG A 17 21.32 -16.77 8.48
N ARG A 18 20.74 -17.11 9.63
CA ARG A 18 19.69 -16.30 10.26
C ARG A 18 20.26 -14.89 10.45
N VAL A 19 19.99 -13.99 9.51
CA VAL A 19 20.05 -12.56 9.78
C VAL A 19 19.00 -12.34 10.85
N ARG A 20 19.45 -12.11 12.08
CA ARG A 20 18.58 -11.70 13.17
C ARG A 20 18.00 -10.35 12.76
N THR A 21 16.80 -10.37 12.23
CA THR A 21 15.92 -9.21 12.29
C THR A 21 15.83 -8.85 13.76
N PRO A 22 16.04 -7.57 14.14
CA PRO A 22 15.95 -7.16 15.52
C PRO A 22 14.56 -7.50 16.06
N GLY A 23 14.44 -8.67 16.68
CA GLY A 23 13.31 -9.09 17.49
C GLY A 23 13.32 -8.27 18.77
N ASN A 24 13.07 -6.98 18.64
CA ASN A 24 12.84 -6.07 19.74
C ASN A 24 11.75 -5.11 19.30
N TRP A 25 10.56 -5.26 19.89
CA TRP A 25 9.41 -4.36 19.73
C TRP A 25 9.69 -2.92 20.22
N SER A 26 10.94 -2.60 20.54
CA SER A 26 11.45 -1.32 21.01
C SER A 26 12.23 -0.54 19.95
N VAL A 27 12.31 -1.01 18.70
CA VAL A 27 12.85 -0.17 17.62
C VAL A 27 11.82 0.93 17.37
N GLN A 28 12.14 2.16 17.79
CA GLN A 28 11.42 3.34 17.33
C GLN A 28 11.69 3.47 15.83
N VAL A 29 10.82 2.85 15.04
CA VAL A 29 10.85 2.97 13.59
C VAL A 29 10.22 4.31 13.24
N GLU A 30 10.96 5.14 12.53
CA GLU A 30 10.39 6.36 11.97
C GLU A 30 9.30 6.01 10.94
N PRO A 31 8.24 6.81 10.84
CA PRO A 31 7.24 6.60 9.81
C PRO A 31 7.91 6.53 8.43
N ALA A 32 7.49 5.58 7.60
CA ALA A 32 7.82 5.61 6.17
C ALA A 32 7.37 6.94 5.55
N ASP A 33 8.01 7.34 4.45
CA ASP A 33 7.44 8.38 3.61
C ASP A 33 6.02 7.97 3.19
N GLU A 34 5.09 8.92 3.14
CA GLU A 34 3.70 8.58 2.91
C GLU A 34 3.47 8.04 1.48
N ALA A 35 4.21 8.52 0.48
CA ALA A 35 4.17 7.96 -0.87
C ALA A 35 4.70 6.53 -0.90
N GLU A 36 5.84 6.29 -0.23
CA GLU A 36 6.47 4.97 -0.10
C GLU A 36 5.50 3.99 0.58
N ALA A 37 4.90 4.41 1.70
CA ALA A 37 3.96 3.59 2.45
C ALA A 37 2.71 3.25 1.64
N LEU A 38 2.18 4.23 0.89
CA LEU A 38 0.97 4.04 0.11
C LEU A 38 1.24 3.10 -1.06
N ALA A 39 2.33 3.31 -1.80
CA ALA A 39 2.71 2.44 -2.91
C ALA A 39 2.90 0.99 -2.45
N PHE A 40 3.55 0.77 -1.30
CA PHE A 40 3.71 -0.57 -0.73
C PHE A 40 2.39 -1.16 -0.25
N LEU A 41 1.53 -0.40 0.42
CA LEU A 41 0.22 -0.88 0.83
C LEU A 41 -0.61 -1.32 -0.40
N LEU A 42 -0.66 -0.48 -1.43
CA LEU A 42 -1.45 -0.69 -2.63
C LEU A 42 -0.86 -1.71 -3.61
N SER A 43 0.36 -2.20 -3.37
CA SER A 43 0.91 -3.34 -4.12
C SER A 43 0.29 -4.68 -3.72
N HIS A 44 -0.53 -4.70 -2.66
CA HIS A 44 -1.21 -5.90 -2.17
C HIS A 44 -2.67 -5.95 -2.64
N ALA A 45 -3.23 -7.16 -2.67
CA ALA A 45 -4.67 -7.38 -2.83
C ALA A 45 -5.29 -7.67 -1.47
N PHE A 46 -6.43 -7.07 -1.19
CA PHE A 46 -7.10 -7.15 0.11
C PHE A 46 -8.43 -7.88 0.01
N PRO A 47 -8.71 -8.85 0.89
CA PRO A 47 -10.01 -9.49 0.95
C PRO A 47 -11.15 -8.49 1.20
N GLY A 48 -12.27 -8.73 0.52
CA GLY A 48 -13.48 -7.93 0.61
C GLY A 48 -13.44 -6.67 -0.26
N HIS A 49 -14.61 -6.04 -0.39
CA HIS A 49 -14.80 -4.83 -1.16
C HIS A 49 -14.73 -3.62 -0.25
N ARG A 50 -13.69 -2.81 -0.42
CA ARG A 50 -13.42 -1.67 0.45
C ARG A 50 -12.91 -0.48 -0.36
N ARG A 51 -13.12 0.73 0.15
CA ARG A 51 -12.54 1.97 -0.40
C ARG A 51 -11.75 2.71 0.67
N VAL A 52 -10.72 3.46 0.27
CA VAL A 52 -9.95 4.31 1.18
C VAL A 52 -10.77 5.55 1.53
N VAL A 53 -10.86 5.87 2.82
CA VAL A 53 -11.64 7.02 3.31
C VAL A 53 -10.84 8.01 4.14
N LYS A 54 -9.62 7.65 4.52
CA LYS A 54 -8.74 8.54 5.29
C LYS A 54 -7.28 8.32 4.94
N ARG A 55 -6.47 9.34 5.25
CA ARG A 55 -5.00 9.27 5.16
C ARG A 55 -4.41 8.32 6.18
N MET A 56 -3.21 7.81 5.86
CA MET A 56 -2.42 7.06 6.81
C MET A 56 -1.87 7.99 7.89
N SER A 57 -2.14 7.67 9.15
CA SER A 57 -1.48 8.37 10.25
C SER A 57 0.02 8.04 10.29
N ALA A 58 0.81 8.81 11.04
CA ALA A 58 2.20 8.45 11.31
C ALA A 58 2.33 7.04 11.91
N GLY A 59 1.38 6.63 12.76
CA GLY A 59 1.33 5.28 13.32
C GLY A 59 1.06 4.20 12.27
N ASP A 60 0.22 4.47 11.28
CA ASP A 60 0.00 3.55 10.15
C ASP A 60 1.26 3.43 9.30
N ARG A 61 1.92 4.55 8.99
CA ARG A 61 3.18 4.56 8.23
C ARG A 61 4.32 3.82 8.94
N ARG A 62 4.37 3.86 10.28
CA ARG A 62 5.31 3.02 11.07
C ARG A 62 5.01 1.54 10.92
N LYS A 63 3.74 1.13 10.97
CA LYS A 63 3.33 -0.26 10.74
C LYS A 63 3.68 -0.73 9.33
N ILE A 64 3.51 0.15 8.32
CA ILE A 64 3.92 -0.15 6.95
C ILE A 64 5.44 -0.30 6.86
N LYS A 65 6.23 0.58 7.50
CA LYS A 65 7.70 0.43 7.52
C LYS A 65 8.13 -0.90 8.15
N LEU A 66 7.48 -1.31 9.24
CA LEU A 66 7.69 -2.62 9.84
C LEU A 66 7.31 -3.76 8.88
N ALA A 67 6.21 -3.63 8.14
CA ALA A 67 5.77 -4.64 7.18
C ALA A 67 6.75 -4.80 6.00
N MET A 68 7.37 -3.70 5.54
CA MET A 68 8.42 -3.73 4.53
C MET A 68 9.65 -4.53 4.98
N TRP A 69 9.94 -4.53 6.28
CA TRP A 69 11.09 -5.23 6.89
C TRP A 69 10.74 -6.59 7.49
N ALA A 70 9.47 -6.99 7.48
CA ALA A 70 9.05 -8.27 8.02
C ALA A 70 9.61 -9.45 7.20
N ASP A 71 10.24 -10.41 7.88
CA ASP A 71 10.80 -11.63 7.26
C ASP A 71 9.76 -12.70 6.99
N SER A 72 8.58 -12.57 7.61
CA SER A 72 7.46 -13.49 7.43
C SER A 72 6.37 -12.83 6.62
N VAL A 73 5.90 -13.54 5.59
CA VAL A 73 4.70 -13.15 4.84
C VAL A 73 3.50 -13.00 5.77
N SER A 74 3.35 -13.88 6.77
CA SER A 74 2.23 -13.79 7.72
C SER A 74 2.29 -12.52 8.57
N GLU A 75 3.48 -12.12 9.01
CA GLU A 75 3.67 -10.91 9.81
C GLU A 75 3.43 -9.65 8.97
N ARG A 76 3.99 -9.62 7.76
CA ARG A 76 3.74 -8.54 6.78
C ARG A 76 2.25 -8.38 6.52
N MET A 77 1.56 -9.47 6.18
CA MET A 77 0.13 -9.43 5.89
C MET A 77 -0.70 -9.01 7.10
N ALA A 78 -0.32 -9.40 8.31
CA ALA A 78 -1.00 -8.95 9.53
C ALA A 78 -0.86 -7.44 9.76
N LEU A 79 0.32 -6.86 9.52
CA LEU A 79 0.54 -5.42 9.63
C LEU A 79 -0.20 -4.64 8.53
N VAL A 80 -0.12 -5.12 7.29
CA VAL A 80 -0.75 -4.54 6.12
C VAL A 80 -2.29 -4.57 6.24
N ASP A 81 -2.89 -5.70 6.64
CA ASP A 81 -4.34 -5.82 6.87
C ASP A 81 -4.84 -4.87 7.97
N ARG A 82 -4.07 -4.71 9.06
CA ARG A 82 -4.43 -3.74 10.13
C ARG A 82 -4.48 -2.32 9.62
N VAL A 83 -3.50 -1.90 8.82
CA VAL A 83 -3.48 -0.56 8.22
C VAL A 83 -4.63 -0.41 7.23
N TRP A 84 -4.83 -1.41 6.36
CA TRP A 84 -5.92 -1.41 5.39
C TRP A 84 -7.28 -1.22 6.05
N ARG A 85 -7.63 -2.05 7.04
CA ARG A 85 -8.89 -1.93 7.79
C ARG A 85 -9.02 -0.60 8.51
N ASN A 86 -7.92 -0.02 8.96
CA ASN A 86 -7.94 1.27 9.61
C ASN A 86 -8.35 2.37 8.62
N ILE A 87 -7.75 2.40 7.42
CA ILE A 87 -7.92 3.52 6.48
C ILE A 87 -9.09 3.35 5.49
N THR A 88 -9.76 2.20 5.50
CA THR A 88 -10.82 1.86 4.54
C THR A 88 -12.14 1.56 5.20
N GLU A 89 -13.22 1.68 4.43
CA GLU A 89 -14.56 1.22 4.81
C GLU A 89 -15.08 0.18 3.80
N PRO A 90 -15.98 -0.73 4.21
CA PRO A 90 -16.69 -1.62 3.29
C PRO A 90 -17.51 -0.84 2.27
N VAL A 91 -17.59 -1.36 1.05
CA VAL A 91 -18.52 -0.89 0.01
C VAL A 91 -19.38 -2.05 -0.48
N ASN A 92 -20.47 -1.73 -1.16
CA ASN A 92 -21.30 -2.75 -1.78
C ASN A 92 -20.48 -3.53 -2.82
N PRO A 93 -20.71 -4.85 -2.94
CA PRO A 93 -20.08 -5.66 -3.97
C PRO A 93 -20.50 -5.19 -5.37
N PRO A 94 -19.67 -5.44 -6.39
CA PRO A 94 -20.02 -5.16 -7.78
C PRO A 94 -21.26 -5.96 -8.21
N ASP A 95 -22.14 -5.34 -9.00
CA ASP A 95 -23.32 -6.01 -9.56
C ASP A 95 -22.92 -7.16 -10.51
N ASP A 96 -21.77 -7.01 -11.18
CA ASP A 96 -21.17 -8.03 -12.04
C ASP A 96 -19.82 -8.47 -11.46
N GLY A 97 -19.82 -9.59 -10.75
CA GLY A 97 -18.62 -10.16 -10.12
C GLY A 97 -17.57 -10.71 -11.09
N GLY A 98 -17.85 -10.70 -12.40
CA GLY A 98 -16.96 -11.24 -13.44
C GLY A 98 -15.93 -10.27 -13.99
N GLN A 99 -16.05 -8.96 -13.73
CA GLN A 99 -15.13 -7.94 -14.25
C GLN A 99 -14.66 -6.99 -13.15
N PRO A 100 -13.39 -6.54 -13.19
CA PRO A 100 -12.91 -5.52 -12.27
C PRO A 100 -13.71 -4.21 -12.38
N GLN A 101 -14.32 -3.78 -11.27
CA GLN A 101 -15.07 -2.52 -11.18
C GLN A 101 -14.23 -1.45 -10.48
N LEU A 102 -14.00 -0.31 -11.15
CA LEU A 102 -13.30 0.82 -10.55
C LEU A 102 -14.12 1.42 -9.40
N VAL A 103 -13.60 1.38 -8.18
CA VAL A 103 -14.23 1.96 -6.99
C VAL A 103 -13.67 3.33 -6.62
N GLN A 104 -12.38 3.56 -6.87
CA GLN A 104 -11.72 4.78 -6.44
C GLN A 104 -10.44 5.02 -7.24
N VAL A 105 -10.03 6.27 -7.41
CA VAL A 105 -8.69 6.65 -7.88
C VAL A 105 -8.01 7.38 -6.74
N ILE A 106 -6.96 6.78 -6.20
CA ILE A 106 -6.17 7.39 -5.14
C ILE A 106 -5.06 8.20 -5.80
N ARG A 107 -5.00 9.50 -5.52
CA ARG A 107 -3.89 10.34 -5.97
C ARG A 107 -3.01 10.69 -4.77
N TYR A 108 -1.71 10.45 -4.93
CA TYR A 108 -0.73 10.85 -3.94
C TYR A 108 0.38 11.66 -4.61
N GLY A 109 0.47 12.93 -4.24
CA GLY A 109 1.30 13.92 -4.94
C GLY A 109 0.87 14.14 -6.39
N ASP A 110 1.84 14.58 -7.20
CA ASP A 110 1.62 14.96 -8.61
C ASP A 110 2.13 13.94 -9.63
N ALA A 111 2.79 12.87 -9.19
CA ALA A 111 3.47 11.94 -10.08
C ALA A 111 2.68 10.66 -10.36
N TRP A 112 1.86 10.18 -9.41
CA TRP A 112 1.24 8.85 -9.49
C TRP A 112 -0.24 8.86 -9.10
N VAL A 113 -1.01 8.04 -9.80
CA VAL A 113 -2.39 7.69 -9.47
C VAL A 113 -2.52 6.18 -9.33
N TYR A 114 -3.32 5.74 -8.37
CA TYR A 114 -3.57 4.34 -8.09
C TYR A 114 -5.06 4.03 -8.25
N PRO A 115 -5.47 3.56 -9.43
CA PRO A 115 -6.85 3.12 -9.66
C PRO A 115 -7.14 1.85 -8.87
N LEU A 116 -8.07 1.96 -7.91
CA LEU A 116 -8.51 0.89 -7.03
C LEU A 116 -9.77 0.24 -7.59
N TYR A 117 -9.73 -1.08 -7.72
CA TYR A 117 -10.80 -1.89 -8.29
C TYR A 117 -11.31 -2.92 -7.28
N LEU A 118 -12.60 -3.21 -7.37
CA LEU A 118 -13.23 -4.42 -6.83
C LEU A 118 -13.09 -5.51 -7.90
N ASP A 119 -12.37 -6.57 -7.61
CA ASP A 119 -12.04 -7.62 -8.56
C ASP A 119 -12.27 -9.00 -7.92
N GLY A 120 -13.35 -9.67 -8.31
CA GLY A 120 -13.81 -10.89 -7.66
C GLY A 120 -14.14 -10.63 -6.19
N SER A 121 -13.45 -11.32 -5.28
CA SER A 121 -13.62 -11.20 -3.82
C SER A 121 -12.65 -10.24 -3.14
N VAL A 122 -11.86 -9.49 -3.90
CA VAL A 122 -10.81 -8.62 -3.36
C VAL A 122 -10.91 -7.19 -3.86
N THR A 123 -10.27 -6.29 -3.12
CA THR A 123 -9.93 -4.94 -3.57
C THR A 123 -8.45 -4.90 -3.94
N ARG A 124 -8.11 -4.37 -5.12
CA ARG A 124 -6.71 -4.27 -5.58
C ARG A 124 -6.51 -3.10 -6.55
N VAL A 125 -5.26 -2.67 -6.73
CA VAL A 125 -4.90 -1.67 -7.75
C VAL A 125 -4.63 -2.33 -9.10
N LEU A 126 -5.18 -1.77 -10.19
CA LEU A 126 -4.96 -2.20 -11.56
C LEU A 126 -4.67 -0.98 -12.48
N PRO A 127 -3.59 -1.00 -13.28
CA PRO A 127 -2.51 -1.99 -13.27
C PRO A 127 -1.69 -1.91 -11.97
N HIS A 128 -1.03 -3.02 -11.62
CA HIS A 128 -0.12 -3.05 -10.47
C HIS A 128 0.95 -1.96 -10.58
N GLY A 129 1.25 -1.30 -9.46
CA GLY A 129 2.18 -0.17 -9.40
C GLY A 129 1.56 1.19 -9.70
N GLY A 130 0.31 1.25 -10.14
CA GLY A 130 -0.38 2.49 -10.48
C GLY A 130 -0.04 3.00 -11.88
N LEU A 131 -0.47 4.22 -12.17
CA LEU A 131 -0.25 4.92 -13.43
C LEU A 131 0.45 6.25 -13.15
N PRO A 132 1.30 6.74 -14.07
CA PRO A 132 1.76 8.11 -13.98
C PRO A 132 0.55 9.05 -14.04
N ALA A 133 0.50 10.04 -13.14
CA ALA A 133 -0.56 11.03 -13.16
C ALA A 133 -0.50 11.80 -14.48
N PRO A 134 -1.62 11.98 -15.21
CA PRO A 134 -1.63 12.86 -16.36
C PRO A 134 -1.28 14.29 -15.90
N VAL A 135 -0.42 14.96 -16.67
CA VAL A 135 -0.15 16.40 -16.52
C VAL A 135 -1.48 17.14 -16.39
N ARG A 136 -1.56 18.11 -15.46
CA ARG A 136 -2.73 18.83 -14.90
C ARG A 136 -3.94 19.15 -15.80
N ASP A 137 -3.86 18.97 -17.13
CA ASP A 137 -4.84 19.47 -18.11
C ASP A 137 -5.72 18.41 -18.79
N LYS A 138 -5.59 17.11 -18.50
CA LYS A 138 -6.59 16.12 -18.95
C LYS A 138 -7.40 15.61 -17.79
N ALA A 139 -8.47 16.36 -17.52
CA ALA A 139 -9.50 16.06 -16.54
C ALA A 139 -10.00 14.61 -16.64
N LEU A 140 -9.55 13.76 -15.71
CA LEU A 140 -10.29 12.58 -15.29
C LEU A 140 -11.59 13.07 -14.64
N ARG A 141 -12.60 13.34 -15.47
CA ARG A 141 -13.94 13.73 -15.01
C ARG A 141 -14.58 12.56 -14.26
N ARG A 142 -14.44 12.56 -12.92
CA ARG A 142 -15.40 11.98 -11.95
C ARG A 142 -15.05 12.50 -10.56
N ARG A 143 -15.67 13.63 -10.19
CA ARG A 143 -15.45 14.33 -8.91
C ARG A 143 -15.78 13.47 -7.65
N GLU A 144 -16.39 12.30 -7.83
CA GLU A 144 -16.75 11.39 -6.73
C GLU A 144 -15.77 10.22 -6.53
N LEU A 145 -14.92 9.92 -7.51
CA LEU A 145 -14.00 8.77 -7.43
C LEU A 145 -12.58 9.15 -7.01
N GLN A 146 -12.24 10.44 -7.04
CA GLN A 146 -10.90 10.90 -6.72
C GLN A 146 -10.78 11.20 -5.23
N LEU A 147 -9.84 10.54 -4.56
CA LEU A 147 -9.41 10.93 -3.23
C LEU A 147 -8.01 11.54 -3.34
N ASP A 148 -7.92 12.84 -3.05
CA ASP A 148 -6.67 13.58 -3.07
C ASP A 148 -6.05 13.62 -1.67
N LEU A 149 -4.89 13.01 -1.53
CA LEU A 149 -4.16 12.93 -0.26
C LEU A 149 -3.03 13.96 -0.16
N SER A 150 -2.97 14.99 -1.02
CA SER A 150 -1.79 15.85 -1.22
C SER A 150 -1.58 17.09 -0.31
N GLU A 151 -2.39 17.34 0.73
CA GLU A 151 -2.26 18.59 1.52
C GLU A 151 -2.22 18.40 3.04
N GLY A 152 -1.03 18.52 3.63
CA GLY A 152 -0.78 18.61 5.08
C GLY A 152 0.67 19.00 5.35
#